data_AF-A0A9D7KE26-F1
#
_entry.id   AF-A0A9D7KE26-F1
#
_cell.length_a   1.000
_cell.length_b   1.000
_cell.length_c   1.000
_cell.angle_alpha   90.00
_cell.angle_beta   90.00
_cell.angle_gamma   90.00
#
_symmetry.space_group_name_H-M   'P 1'
#
loop_
_entity.id
_entity.type
_entity.pdbx_description
1 polymer ?
#
loop_
_entity_poly.entity_id
_entity_poly.type
_entity_poly.pdbx_seq_one_letter_code
_entity_poly.pdbx_strand_id
1 'polypeptide(L)'
;MPRNTRPLDEEIFLAGLLHDIGYMVLNYLDQKLSDELQTRLVSQPDRFSVEIEAELLEMNHCELGAELARFWNLPDSVIAVLRYHHDPENELAAIGQPLVSMVNIAEKRSSP
;
A
#
# COMPACT_ATOMS: atom_id res chain seq x y z
N MET A 1 -15.07 15.05 6.45
CA MET A 1 -15.72 13.96 7.22
C MET A 1 -16.20 14.43 8.58
N PRO A 2 -17.50 14.23 8.89
CA PRO A 2 -18.05 14.34 10.25
C PRO A 2 -17.25 13.50 11.27
N ARG A 3 -17.21 13.90 12.55
CA ARG A 3 -16.41 13.21 13.58
C ARG A 3 -16.85 11.76 13.81
N ASN A 4 -18.14 11.48 13.73
CA ASN A 4 -18.73 10.15 13.97
C ASN A 4 -18.55 9.16 12.81
N THR A 5 -17.97 9.59 11.68
CA THR A 5 -17.73 8.74 10.50
C THR A 5 -16.25 8.64 10.15
N ARG A 6 -15.35 9.09 11.05
CA ARG A 6 -13.90 8.98 10.85
C ARG A 6 -13.42 7.61 11.34
N PRO A 7 -12.40 7.03 10.69
CA PRO A 7 -11.67 5.92 11.27
C PRO A 7 -11.03 6.33 12.60
N LEU A 8 -10.64 5.35 13.40
CA LEU A 8 -9.94 5.60 14.65
C LEU A 8 -8.58 6.26 14.38
N ASP A 9 -8.18 7.22 15.22
CA ASP A 9 -6.91 7.95 15.05
C ASP A 9 -5.69 7.00 15.03
N GLU A 10 -5.75 5.93 15.82
CA GLU A 10 -4.72 4.87 15.86
C GLU A 10 -4.62 4.10 14.54
N GLU A 11 -5.76 3.78 13.91
CA GLU A 11 -5.77 3.14 12.59
C GLU A 11 -5.28 4.09 11.51
N ILE A 12 -5.60 5.39 11.59
CA ILE A 12 -5.08 6.41 10.67
C ILE A 12 -3.56 6.46 10.74
N PHE A 13 -3.00 6.52 11.95
CA PHE A 13 -1.56 6.55 12.15
C PHE A 13 -0.90 5.26 11.64
N LEU A 14 -1.44 4.10 12.02
CA LEU A 14 -0.89 2.80 11.65
C LEU A 14 -0.94 2.56 10.13
N ALA A 15 -2.08 2.86 9.51
CA ALA A 15 -2.27 2.75 8.06
C ALA A 15 -1.32 3.67 7.30
N GLY A 16 -1.17 4.93 7.73
CA GLY A 16 -0.21 5.86 7.12
C GLY A 16 1.23 5.40 7.29
N LEU A 17 1.60 4.82 8.43
CA LEU A 17 2.94 4.31 8.68
C LEU A 17 3.27 3.06 7.84
N LEU A 18 2.30 2.18 7.63
CA LEU A 18 2.52 0.84 7.06
C LEU A 18 2.10 0.69 5.60
N HIS A 19 1.45 1.67 4.96
CA HIS A 19 0.88 1.49 3.62
C HIS A 19 1.88 0.92 2.59
N ASP A 20 3.14 1.36 2.64
CA ASP A 20 4.22 0.96 1.74
C ASP A 20 5.18 -0.10 2.32
N ILE A 21 4.81 -0.77 3.43
CA ILE A 21 5.68 -1.78 4.06
C ILE A 21 6.05 -2.93 3.12
N GLY A 22 5.27 -3.15 2.06
CA GLY A 22 5.54 -4.16 1.03
C GLY A 22 6.92 -4.03 0.38
N TYR A 23 7.45 -2.81 0.20
CA TYR A 23 8.81 -2.63 -0.31
C TYR A 23 9.87 -3.14 0.66
N MET A 24 9.66 -2.95 1.97
CA MET A 24 10.57 -3.48 3.00
C MET A 24 10.51 -5.01 3.04
N VAL A 25 9.33 -5.59 2.84
CA VAL A 25 9.16 -7.04 2.71
C VAL A 25 9.94 -7.57 1.51
N LEU A 26 9.80 -6.94 0.34
CA LEU A 26 10.55 -7.33 -0.85
C LEU A 26 12.06 -7.27 -0.60
N ASN A 27 12.56 -6.16 -0.06
CA ASN A 27 13.98 -5.98 0.24
C ASN A 27 14.52 -7.03 1.24
N TYR A 28 13.70 -7.43 2.21
CA TYR A 28 14.08 -8.48 3.16
C TYR A 28 14.14 -9.87 2.51
N LEU A 29 13.20 -10.18 1.61
CA LEU A 29 13.11 -11.49 0.96
C LEU A 29 14.11 -11.65 -0.19
N ASP A 30 14.27 -10.62 -1.02
CA ASP A 30 15.17 -10.60 -2.16
C ASP A 30 15.68 -9.17 -2.42
N GLN A 31 16.83 -8.86 -1.81
CA GLN A 31 17.48 -7.56 -1.97
C GLN A 31 17.84 -7.25 -3.43
N LYS A 32 18.27 -8.26 -4.22
CA LYS A 32 18.68 -8.04 -5.61
C LYS A 32 17.48 -7.63 -6.47
N LEU A 33 16.34 -8.28 -6.24
CA LEU A 33 15.09 -7.98 -6.92
C LEU A 33 14.54 -6.61 -6.52
N SER A 34 14.67 -6.24 -5.24
CA SER A 34 14.37 -4.90 -4.74
C SER A 34 15.24 -3.81 -5.39
N ASP A 35 16.55 -4.05 -5.53
CA ASP A 35 17.47 -3.12 -6.20
C ASP A 35 17.12 -2.95 -7.69
N GLU A 36 16.71 -4.02 -8.36
CA GLU A 36 16.23 -3.98 -9.74
C GLU A 36 14.92 -3.18 -9.87
N LEU A 37 13.95 -3.41 -8.98
CA LEU A 37 12.71 -2.65 -8.93
C LEU A 37 13.00 -1.15 -8.77
N GLN A 38 13.84 -0.78 -7.80
CA GLN A 38 14.22 0.61 -7.55
C GLN A 38 14.87 1.24 -8.79
N THR A 39 15.74 0.50 -9.49
CA THR A 39 16.36 0.95 -10.74
C THR A 39 15.31 1.22 -11.82
N ARG A 40 14.33 0.31 -11.99
CA ARG A 40 13.26 0.46 -12.98
C ARG A 40 12.35 1.65 -12.67
N LEU A 41 11.93 1.82 -11.41
CA LEU A 41 11.11 2.95 -10.96
C LEU A 41 11.79 4.30 -11.27
N VAL A 42 13.08 4.42 -11.01
CA VAL A 42 13.84 5.65 -11.31
C VAL A 42 13.96 5.89 -12.83
N SER A 43 14.13 4.83 -13.62
CA SER A 43 14.28 4.95 -15.08
C SER A 43 12.97 5.16 -15.84
N GLN A 44 11.81 4.87 -15.23
CA GLN A 44 10.49 4.88 -15.85
C GLN A 44 9.48 5.70 -15.01
N PRO A 45 9.73 7.00 -14.79
CA PRO A 45 8.93 7.82 -13.86
C PRO A 45 7.47 8.02 -14.29
N ASP A 46 7.15 7.85 -15.58
CA ASP A 46 5.79 8.02 -16.11
C ASP A 46 4.92 6.77 -15.94
N ARG A 47 5.47 5.66 -15.43
CA ARG A 47 4.75 4.40 -15.23
C ARG A 47 4.31 4.26 -13.78
N PHE A 48 3.18 3.59 -13.58
CA PHE A 48 2.73 3.23 -12.24
C PHE A 48 3.65 2.17 -11.63
N SER A 49 4.03 2.34 -10.36
CA SER A 49 4.87 1.40 -9.61
C SER A 49 4.33 -0.02 -9.67
N VAL A 50 3.03 -0.19 -9.43
CA VAL A 50 2.33 -1.49 -9.46
C VAL A 50 2.45 -2.23 -10.80
N GLU A 51 2.58 -1.52 -11.93
CA GLU A 51 2.78 -2.16 -13.23
C GLU A 51 4.20 -2.72 -13.37
N ILE A 52 5.20 -1.94 -12.95
CA ILE A 52 6.61 -2.36 -12.97
C ILE A 52 6.82 -3.54 -12.03
N GLU A 53 6.18 -3.52 -10.87
CA GLU A 53 6.22 -4.61 -9.89
C GLU A 53 5.58 -5.89 -10.44
N ALA A 54 4.38 -5.79 -11.03
CA ALA A 54 3.71 -6.95 -11.61
C ALA A 54 4.54 -7.61 -12.73
N GLU A 55 5.25 -6.83 -13.55
CA GLU A 55 6.16 -7.34 -14.58
C GLU A 55 7.38 -8.06 -14.02
N LEU A 56 7.87 -7.65 -12.85
CA LEU A 56 9.11 -8.15 -12.26
C LEU A 56 8.88 -9.30 -11.27
N LEU A 57 7.80 -9.22 -10.50
CA LEU A 57 7.52 -10.04 -9.31
C LEU A 57 6.29 -10.93 -9.48
N GLU A 58 5.47 -10.72 -10.50
CA GLU A 58 4.09 -11.25 -10.61
C GLU A 58 3.19 -10.88 -9.41
N MET A 59 3.62 -9.92 -8.61
CA MET A 59 2.95 -9.39 -7.43
C MET A 59 3.31 -7.90 -7.25
N ASN A 60 2.56 -7.17 -6.43
CA ASN A 60 2.91 -5.80 -6.05
C ASN A 60 3.11 -5.61 -4.52
N HIS A 61 3.66 -4.46 -4.14
CA HIS A 61 3.94 -4.10 -2.74
C HIS A 61 2.67 -4.04 -1.90
N CYS A 62 1.52 -3.67 -2.47
CA CYS A 62 0.24 -3.71 -1.78
C CYS A 62 -0.12 -5.15 -1.36
N GLU A 63 0.17 -6.13 -2.23
CA GLU A 63 -0.07 -7.55 -1.94
C GLU A 63 0.84 -8.05 -0.83
N LEU A 64 2.14 -7.78 -0.94
CA LEU A 64 3.14 -8.16 0.06
C LEU A 64 2.83 -7.54 1.43
N GLY A 65 2.51 -6.25 1.46
CA GLY A 65 2.13 -5.55 2.68
C GLY A 65 0.87 -6.13 3.32
N ALA A 66 -0.14 -6.43 2.51
CA ALA A 66 -1.38 -7.03 2.99
C ALA A 66 -1.19 -8.45 3.55
N GLU A 67 -0.33 -9.28 2.93
CA GLU A 67 0.00 -10.61 3.47
C GLU A 67 0.73 -10.51 4.81
N LEU A 68 1.69 -9.57 4.94
CA LEU A 68 2.35 -9.33 6.22
C LEU A 68 1.36 -8.87 7.30
N ALA A 69 0.45 -7.95 6.96
CA ALA A 69 -0.55 -7.46 7.90
C ALA A 69 -1.54 -8.55 8.34
N ARG A 70 -1.93 -9.45 7.43
CA ARG A 70 -2.69 -10.67 7.76
C ARG A 70 -1.90 -11.57 8.72
N PHE A 71 -0.62 -11.79 8.44
CA PHE A 71 0.25 -12.59 9.31
C PHE A 71 0.38 -12.01 10.72
N TRP A 72 0.45 -10.67 10.84
CA TRP A 72 0.45 -9.97 12.12
C TRP A 72 -0.92 -9.83 12.78
N ASN A 73 -1.98 -10.34 12.14
CA ASN A 73 -3.35 -10.25 12.63
C ASN A 73 -3.79 -8.79 12.91
N LEU A 74 -3.45 -7.89 11.98
CA LEU A 74 -3.89 -6.49 12.03
C LEU A 74 -5.39 -6.37 11.67
N PRO A 75 -6.06 -5.26 12.04
CA PRO A 75 -7.45 -5.03 11.68
C PRO A 75 -7.69 -5.08 10.17
N ASP A 76 -8.86 -5.59 9.74
CA ASP A 76 -9.24 -5.69 8.33
C ASP A 76 -9.25 -4.33 7.61
N SER A 77 -9.55 -3.24 8.34
CA SER A 77 -9.48 -1.88 7.81
C SER A 77 -8.06 -1.48 7.40
N VAL A 78 -7.06 -1.88 8.19
CA VAL A 78 -5.63 -1.64 7.91
C VAL A 78 -5.15 -2.57 6.78
N ILE A 79 -5.54 -3.85 6.80
CA ILE A 79 -5.22 -4.78 5.71
C ILE A 79 -5.78 -4.27 4.38
N ALA A 80 -7.00 -3.72 4.38
CA ALA A 80 -7.61 -3.13 3.20
C ALA A 80 -6.85 -1.89 2.69
N VAL A 81 -6.32 -1.04 3.58
CA VAL A 81 -5.44 0.06 3.16
C VAL A 81 -4.22 -0.48 2.45
N LEU A 82 -3.48 -1.40 3.08
CA LEU A 82 -2.25 -1.92 2.50
C LEU A 82 -2.52 -2.58 1.15
N ARG A 83 -3.67 -3.24 0.99
CA ARG A 83 -4.03 -3.92 -0.27
C ARG A 83 -4.54 -2.98 -1.37
N TYR A 84 -5.29 -1.93 -1.03
CA TYR A 84 -6.10 -1.17 -2.00
C TYR A 84 -5.82 0.34 -2.02
N HIS A 85 -4.78 0.84 -1.36
CA HIS A 85 -4.48 2.27 -1.38
C HIS A 85 -4.19 2.81 -2.80
N HIS A 86 -3.75 1.99 -3.75
CA HIS A 86 -3.65 2.37 -5.16
C HIS A 86 -4.93 2.15 -5.98
N ASP A 87 -5.89 1.36 -5.49
CA ASP A 87 -7.19 1.06 -6.13
C ASP A 87 -8.35 1.26 -5.12
N PRO A 88 -8.62 2.52 -4.71
CA PRO A 88 -9.61 2.79 -3.66
C PRO A 88 -11.06 2.49 -4.08
N GLU A 89 -11.33 2.35 -5.38
CA GLU A 89 -12.67 2.08 -5.93
C GLU A 89 -12.98 0.57 -5.97
N ASN A 90 -12.01 -0.29 -5.64
CA ASN A 90 -12.21 -1.72 -5.55
C ASN A 90 -13.36 -2.09 -4.60
N GLU A 91 -14.26 -2.97 -5.03
CA GLU A 91 -15.40 -3.40 -4.19
C GLU A 91 -14.95 -4.01 -2.85
N LEU A 92 -13.80 -4.71 -2.85
CA LEU A 92 -13.23 -5.32 -1.66
C LEU A 92 -12.59 -4.29 -0.70
N ALA A 93 -12.33 -3.07 -1.16
CA ALA A 93 -11.83 -1.99 -0.31
C ALA A 93 -12.91 -1.43 0.64
N ALA A 94 -14.19 -1.73 0.40
CA ALA A 94 -15.31 -1.19 1.18
C ALA A 94 -15.19 -1.41 2.70
N ILE A 95 -14.56 -2.52 3.12
CA ILE A 95 -14.31 -2.83 4.54
C ILE A 95 -13.35 -1.83 5.22
N GLY A 96 -12.44 -1.23 4.46
CA GLY A 96 -11.49 -0.23 4.91
C GLY A 96 -11.85 1.21 4.52
N GLN A 97 -12.98 1.42 3.84
CA GLN A 97 -13.45 2.79 3.59
C GLN A 97 -13.93 3.41 4.89
N PRO A 98 -13.53 4.66 5.23
CA PRO A 98 -12.88 5.68 4.39
C PRO A 98 -11.34 5.75 4.45
N LEU A 99 -10.69 4.89 5.23
CA LEU A 99 -9.25 4.95 5.50
C LEU A 99 -8.41 4.72 4.24
N VAL A 100 -8.83 3.79 3.37
CA VAL A 100 -8.21 3.53 2.06
C VAL A 100 -8.15 4.82 1.22
N SER A 101 -9.26 5.55 1.14
CA SER A 101 -9.34 6.81 0.40
C SER A 101 -8.43 7.90 0.99
N MET A 102 -8.30 7.94 2.33
CA MET A 102 -7.43 8.91 2.99
C MET A 102 -5.96 8.68 2.63
N VAL A 103 -5.51 7.42 2.65
CA VAL A 103 -4.12 7.08 2.31
C VAL A 103 -3.85 7.32 0.83
N ASN A 104 -4.76 6.91 -0.07
CA ASN A 104 -4.63 7.19 -1.51
C ASN A 104 -4.39 8.68 -1.80
N ILE A 105 -5.16 9.57 -1.14
CA ILE A 105 -5.03 11.01 -1.34
C ILE A 105 -3.73 11.54 -0.73
N ALA A 106 -3.32 11.03 0.43
CA ALA A 106 -2.08 11.45 1.08
C ALA A 106 -0.86 11.10 0.22
N GLU A 107 -0.80 9.88 -0.28
CA GLU A 107 0.30 9.36 -1.09
C GLU A 107 0.45 10.13 -2.42
N LYS A 108 -0.67 10.37 -3.13
CA LYS A 108 -0.69 11.19 -4.35
C LYS A 108 -0.21 12.63 -4.15
N ARG A 109 -0.21 13.13 -2.90
CA ARG A 109 0.30 14.47 -2.55
C ARG A 109 1.75 14.46 -2.04
N SER A 110 2.26 13.29 -1.67
CA SER A 110 3.63 13.09 -1.20
C SER A 110 4.61 12.85 -2.35
N SER A 111 4.12 12.41 -3.51
CA SER A 111 4.92 12.28 -4.74
C SER A 111 5.05 13.66 -5.43
N PRO A 112 6.28 14.17 -5.67
CA PRO A 112 6.52 15.48 -6.28
C PRO A 112 6.17 15.55 -7.77
#